data_AF-D7FZS8-F1
#
_entry.id   AF-D7FZS8-F1
#
_cell.length_a   1.000
_cell.length_b   1.000
_cell.length_c   1.000
_cell.angle_alpha   90.00
_cell.angle_beta   90.00
_cell.angle_gamma   90.00
#
_symmetry.space_group_name_H-M   'P 1'
#
loop_
_entity.id
_entity.type
_entity.pdbx_description
1 polymer ?
#
loop_
_entity_poly.entity_id
_entity_poly.type
_entity_poly.pdbx_seq_one_letter_code
_entity_poly.pdbx_strand_id
1 'polypeptide(L)'
;MSPKRRNRLRFDEESLWSITDQNTADEMTKIALLLPGVSASTAIVDGTACVGGNAISFVSAFDEVWAVEIDPDRFDLLKGNVKKAIARSAHKEKTVRFFNADFLRVLETERGGIAEKRPIVFIDPPWGGEEYKKKGGGEEYEKKGLVDLSLSDTPMVDVCGRAAKAGARHVLLKVTTSDMP
;
A
#
# COMPACT_ATOMS: atom_id res chain seq x y z
N MET A 1 5.49 37.25 -12.84
CA MET A 1 5.39 36.55 -11.53
C MET A 1 6.20 35.27 -11.60
N SER A 2 6.90 34.93 -10.50
CA SER A 2 8.14 34.14 -10.46
C SER A 2 7.98 32.61 -10.53
N PRO A 3 9.07 31.86 -10.81
CA PRO A 3 9.05 30.43 -11.10
C PRO A 3 8.76 29.52 -9.90
N LYS A 4 7.89 28.53 -10.15
CA LYS A 4 7.92 27.16 -9.57
C LYS A 4 8.07 27.04 -8.03
N ARG A 5 6.95 27.11 -7.31
CA ARG A 5 6.79 26.36 -6.05
C ARG A 5 6.70 24.86 -6.37
N ARG A 6 7.84 24.20 -6.57
CA ARG A 6 7.92 22.73 -6.59
C ARG A 6 7.55 22.21 -5.20
N ASN A 7 6.30 21.78 -5.02
CA ASN A 7 5.80 21.08 -3.84
C ASN A 7 6.56 19.76 -3.68
N ARG A 8 7.58 19.74 -2.81
CA ARG A 8 8.31 18.51 -2.50
C ARG A 8 7.48 17.67 -1.51
N LEU A 9 6.97 16.52 -1.96
CA LEU A 9 6.78 15.37 -1.08
C LEU A 9 8.10 15.15 -0.34
N ARG A 10 8.02 14.76 0.94
CA ARG A 10 9.23 14.45 1.69
C ARG A 10 9.59 12.99 1.43
N PHE A 11 10.87 12.77 1.18
CA PHE A 11 11.47 11.50 0.83
C PHE A 11 12.73 11.30 1.66
N ASP A 12 13.05 10.05 1.92
CA ASP A 12 14.39 9.55 2.24
C ASP A 12 15.02 8.89 0.99
N GLU A 13 16.24 8.36 1.10
CA GLU A 13 16.91 7.73 -0.04
C GLU A 13 16.21 6.44 -0.50
N GLU A 14 15.62 5.67 0.40
CA GLU A 14 14.95 4.40 0.08
C GLU A 14 13.60 4.62 -0.65
N SER A 15 12.84 5.63 -0.24
CA SER A 15 11.56 6.00 -0.86
C SER A 15 11.69 6.58 -2.26
N LEU A 16 12.87 7.07 -2.66
CA LEU A 16 13.10 7.45 -4.06
C LEU A 16 13.05 6.24 -5.00
N TRP A 17 13.38 5.04 -4.50
CA TRP A 17 13.37 3.81 -5.28
C TRP A 17 12.07 3.02 -5.15
N SER A 18 11.37 3.15 -4.03
CA SER A 18 10.16 2.36 -3.73
C SER A 18 8.84 3.12 -3.88
N ILE A 19 8.86 4.46 -4.01
CA ILE A 19 7.60 5.19 -4.18
C ILE A 19 6.95 4.86 -5.52
N THR A 20 5.67 4.50 -5.46
CA THR A 20 4.82 4.43 -6.65
C THR A 20 4.58 5.84 -7.18
N ASP A 21 4.88 6.08 -8.47
CA ASP A 21 4.58 7.36 -9.10
C ASP A 21 3.07 7.63 -9.12
N GLN A 22 2.70 8.90 -9.26
CA GLN A 22 1.29 9.31 -9.13
C GLN A 22 0.38 8.62 -10.17
N ASN A 23 0.85 8.37 -11.40
CA ASN A 23 0.01 7.75 -12.42
C ASN A 23 -0.28 6.30 -12.06
N THR A 24 0.76 5.55 -11.68
CA THR A 24 0.61 4.16 -11.23
C THR A 24 -0.26 4.09 -9.97
N ALA A 25 -0.10 5.02 -9.02
CA ALA A 25 -0.93 5.08 -7.81
C ALA A 25 -2.41 5.33 -8.15
N ASP A 26 -2.69 6.23 -9.09
CA ASP A 26 -4.05 6.51 -9.56
C ASP A 26 -4.65 5.31 -10.32
N GLU A 27 -3.83 4.54 -11.04
CA GLU A 27 -4.25 3.28 -11.65
C GLU A 27 -4.60 2.22 -10.60
N MET A 28 -3.79 2.06 -9.55
CA MET A 28 -4.11 1.15 -8.45
C MET A 28 -5.41 1.54 -7.75
N THR A 29 -5.64 2.84 -7.53
CA THR A 29 -6.90 3.36 -7.01
C THR A 29 -8.09 3.02 -7.91
N LYS A 30 -7.95 3.18 -9.24
CA LYS A 30 -9.01 2.81 -10.20
C LYS A 30 -9.29 1.32 -10.17
N ILE A 31 -8.26 0.48 -10.15
CA ILE A 31 -8.40 -0.98 -10.05
C ILE A 31 -9.15 -1.36 -8.77
N ALA A 32 -8.77 -0.77 -7.62
CA ALA A 32 -9.46 -1.00 -6.36
C ALA A 32 -10.96 -0.66 -6.44
N LEU A 33 -11.31 0.47 -7.07
CA LEU A 33 -12.71 0.89 -7.26
C LEU A 33 -13.50 -0.01 -8.22
N LEU A 34 -12.85 -0.71 -9.14
CA LEU A 34 -13.50 -1.64 -10.06
C LEU A 34 -13.80 -3.02 -9.44
N LEU A 35 -13.29 -3.28 -8.23
CA LEU A 35 -13.53 -4.55 -7.54
C LEU A 35 -15.01 -4.73 -7.20
N PRO A 36 -15.56 -5.96 -7.25
CA PRO A 36 -16.96 -6.21 -6.98
C PRO A 36 -17.40 -5.71 -5.60
N GLY A 37 -18.45 -4.90 -5.57
CA GLY A 37 -19.05 -4.38 -4.34
C GLY A 37 -18.17 -3.38 -3.60
N VAL A 38 -17.27 -2.69 -4.31
CA VAL A 38 -16.47 -1.56 -3.80
C VAL A 38 -17.09 -0.22 -4.24
N SER A 39 -16.97 0.77 -3.36
CA SER A 39 -17.34 2.17 -3.58
C SER A 39 -16.38 3.09 -2.82
N ALA A 40 -16.49 4.41 -3.01
CA ALA A 40 -15.75 5.40 -2.22
C ALA A 40 -15.93 5.23 -0.70
N SER A 41 -17.10 4.76 -0.25
CA SER A 41 -17.39 4.50 1.17
C SER A 41 -16.79 3.19 1.69
N THR A 42 -16.18 2.36 0.85
CA THR A 42 -15.44 1.17 1.28
C THR A 42 -14.11 1.59 1.87
N ALA A 43 -13.78 1.13 3.07
CA ALA A 43 -12.47 1.42 3.66
C ALA A 43 -11.35 0.71 2.87
N ILE A 44 -10.18 1.35 2.77
CA ILE A 44 -8.98 0.75 2.19
C ILE A 44 -7.81 0.83 3.19
N VAL A 45 -7.08 -0.27 3.30
CA VAL A 45 -5.85 -0.39 4.09
C VAL A 45 -4.67 -0.46 3.14
N ASP A 46 -3.78 0.53 3.19
CA ASP A 46 -2.46 0.48 2.57
C ASP A 46 -1.49 -0.14 3.57
N GLY A 47 -1.22 -1.45 3.41
CA GLY A 47 -0.45 -2.26 4.35
C GLY A 47 1.06 -1.97 4.33
N THR A 48 1.55 -1.28 3.30
CA THR A 48 2.99 -1.01 3.07
C THR A 48 3.17 0.41 2.54
N ALA A 49 2.64 1.39 3.27
CA ALA A 49 2.38 2.72 2.75
C ALA A 49 3.64 3.54 2.42
N CYS A 50 4.82 3.18 2.96
CA CYS A 50 6.07 3.91 2.77
C CYS A 50 5.86 5.41 3.10
N VAL A 51 6.31 6.32 2.24
CA VAL A 51 6.10 7.77 2.37
C VAL A 51 4.75 8.25 1.83
N GLY A 52 3.88 7.34 1.39
CA GLY A 52 2.47 7.60 1.09
C GLY A 52 2.09 7.77 -0.39
N GLY A 53 2.85 7.23 -1.34
CA GLY A 53 2.53 7.33 -2.77
C GLY A 53 1.10 6.86 -3.11
N ASN A 54 0.78 5.61 -2.80
CA ASN A 54 -0.55 5.05 -2.99
C ASN A 54 -1.57 5.66 -2.01
N ALA A 55 -1.23 5.76 -0.72
CA ALA A 55 -2.09 6.39 0.29
C ALA A 55 -2.61 7.79 -0.11
N ILE A 56 -1.79 8.64 -0.77
CA ILE A 56 -2.21 9.95 -1.27
C ILE A 56 -3.29 9.83 -2.36
N SER A 57 -3.15 8.86 -3.27
CA SER A 57 -4.17 8.60 -4.29
C SER A 57 -5.45 8.07 -3.64
N PHE A 58 -5.32 7.12 -2.71
CA PHE A 58 -6.46 6.54 -1.99
C PHE A 58 -7.28 7.58 -1.21
N VAL A 59 -6.66 8.54 -0.52
CA VAL A 59 -7.42 9.58 0.20
C VAL A 59 -8.21 10.51 -0.72
N SER A 60 -7.88 10.53 -2.01
CA SER A 60 -8.61 11.30 -3.01
C SER A 60 -9.89 10.58 -3.46
N ALA A 61 -9.95 9.25 -3.31
CA ALA A 61 -11.03 8.40 -3.83
C ALA A 61 -11.88 7.74 -2.74
N PHE A 62 -11.29 7.34 -1.61
CA PHE A 62 -11.95 6.61 -0.53
C PHE A 62 -12.21 7.50 0.68
N ASP A 63 -13.31 7.25 1.40
CA ASP A 63 -13.72 8.04 2.56
C ASP A 63 -12.96 7.63 3.83
N GLU A 64 -12.48 6.39 3.88
CA GLU A 64 -11.69 5.86 5.00
C GLU A 64 -10.42 5.16 4.48
N VAL A 65 -9.25 5.66 4.89
CA VAL A 65 -7.93 5.12 4.51
C VAL A 65 -7.11 4.80 5.75
N TRP A 66 -6.56 3.61 5.82
CA TRP A 66 -5.67 3.18 6.89
C TRP A 66 -4.27 2.99 6.29
N ALA A 67 -3.31 3.79 6.70
CA ALA A 67 -1.95 3.74 6.18
C ALA A 67 -1.00 3.15 7.24
N VAL A 68 -0.36 2.04 6.89
CA VAL A 68 0.55 1.29 7.76
C VAL A 68 1.98 1.44 7.24
N GLU A 69 2.90 1.85 8.12
CA GLU A 69 4.32 1.91 7.81
C GLU A 69 5.12 1.46 9.03
N ILE A 70 6.05 0.51 8.83
CA ILE A 70 6.81 -0.10 9.92
C ILE A 70 7.95 0.79 10.39
N ASP A 71 8.59 1.55 9.48
CA ASP A 71 9.71 2.41 9.82
C ASP A 71 9.22 3.74 10.43
N PRO A 72 9.69 4.14 11.62
CA PRO A 72 9.21 5.33 12.32
C PRO A 72 9.53 6.64 11.58
N ASP A 73 10.67 6.72 10.89
CA ASP A 73 11.08 7.94 10.18
C ASP A 73 10.21 8.12 8.93
N ARG A 74 10.03 7.05 8.14
CA ARG A 74 9.10 7.06 6.99
C ARG A 74 7.67 7.29 7.42
N PHE A 75 7.25 6.75 8.56
CA PHE A 75 5.92 7.00 9.11
C PHE A 75 5.66 8.48 9.39
N ASP A 76 6.66 9.22 9.86
CA ASP A 76 6.56 10.67 10.03
C ASP A 76 6.43 11.40 8.68
N LEU A 77 7.17 10.94 7.66
CA LEU A 77 7.04 11.45 6.29
C LEU A 77 5.65 11.16 5.70
N LEU A 78 5.16 9.92 5.84
CA LEU A 78 3.83 9.46 5.43
C LEU A 78 2.73 10.36 5.98
N LYS A 79 2.69 10.54 7.30
CA LYS A 79 1.70 11.42 7.96
C LYS A 79 1.75 12.83 7.39
N GLY A 80 2.96 13.39 7.23
CA GLY A 80 3.15 14.73 6.69
C GLY A 80 2.67 14.87 5.24
N ASN A 81 2.97 13.88 4.40
CA ASN A 81 2.61 13.84 2.99
C ASN A 81 1.10 13.65 2.79
N VAL A 82 0.48 12.69 3.48
CA VAL A 82 -0.96 12.42 3.38
C VAL A 82 -1.79 13.58 3.94
N LYS A 83 -1.43 14.15 5.11
CA LYS A 83 -2.14 15.34 5.65
C LYS A 83 -2.11 16.52 4.70
N LYS A 84 -0.98 16.74 4.00
CA LYS A 84 -0.84 17.76 2.96
C LYS A 84 -1.75 17.48 1.76
N ALA A 85 -1.98 16.23 1.40
CA ALA A 85 -2.91 15.86 0.32
C ALA A 85 -4.36 16.12 0.73
N ILE A 86 -4.76 15.69 1.94
CA ILE A 86 -6.10 15.94 2.49
C ILE A 86 -6.42 17.43 2.53
N ALA A 87 -5.48 18.26 3.03
CA ALA A 87 -5.66 19.71 3.11
C ALA A 87 -5.87 20.40 1.75
N ARG A 88 -5.52 19.74 0.64
CA ARG A 88 -5.75 20.21 -0.73
C ARG A 88 -6.97 19.57 -1.38
N SER A 89 -7.52 18.51 -0.78
CA SER A 89 -8.70 17.84 -1.30
C SER A 89 -9.94 18.71 -1.11
N ALA A 90 -10.78 18.76 -2.14
CA ALA A 90 -12.07 19.43 -2.07
C ALA A 90 -13.10 18.64 -1.24
N HIS A 91 -12.81 17.37 -0.92
CA HIS A 91 -13.70 16.49 -0.17
C HIS A 91 -13.38 16.59 1.33
N LYS A 92 -14.37 17.05 2.10
CA LYS A 92 -14.18 17.47 3.50
C LYS A 92 -14.33 16.36 4.54
N GLU A 93 -14.86 15.21 4.16
CA GLU A 93 -15.14 14.12 5.09
C GLU A 93 -14.28 12.90 4.75
N LYS A 94 -13.01 12.97 5.14
CA LYS A 94 -12.04 11.88 4.96
C LYS A 94 -11.50 11.45 6.33
N THR A 95 -11.67 10.18 6.66
CA THR A 95 -11.07 9.58 7.84
C THR A 95 -9.78 8.89 7.45
N VAL A 96 -8.65 9.32 8.03
CA VAL A 96 -7.37 8.65 7.80
C VAL A 96 -6.79 8.19 9.13
N ARG A 97 -6.55 6.88 9.23
CA ARG A 97 -5.88 6.24 10.37
C ARG A 97 -4.44 5.92 9.97
N PHE A 98 -3.50 6.23 10.86
CA PHE A 98 -2.07 5.99 10.63
C PHE A 98 -1.56 5.00 11.68
N PHE A 99 -0.85 3.97 11.24
CA PHE A 99 -0.26 2.96 12.11
C PHE A 99 1.24 2.87 11.87
N ASN A 100 2.04 3.16 12.90
CA ASN A 100 3.46 2.85 12.89
C ASN A 100 3.67 1.46 13.47
N ALA A 101 3.56 0.45 12.62
CA ALA A 101 3.56 -0.95 13.04
C ALA A 101 3.86 -1.87 11.85
N ASP A 102 4.22 -3.11 12.17
CA ASP A 102 4.15 -4.21 11.23
C ASP A 102 2.69 -4.46 10.81
N PHE A 103 2.46 -4.66 9.51
CA PHE A 103 1.13 -4.88 8.96
C PHE A 103 0.44 -6.13 9.51
N LEU A 104 1.17 -7.23 9.72
CA LEU A 104 0.64 -8.45 10.32
C LEU A 104 0.18 -8.20 11.75
N ARG A 105 0.89 -7.35 12.50
CA ARG A 105 0.45 -6.92 13.83
C ARG A 105 -0.84 -6.10 13.74
N VAL A 106 -0.99 -5.21 12.75
CA VAL A 106 -2.23 -4.46 12.53
C VAL A 106 -3.40 -5.40 12.22
N LEU A 107 -3.21 -6.45 11.40
CA LEU A 107 -4.24 -7.45 11.13
C LEU A 107 -4.76 -8.13 12.41
N GLU A 108 -3.90 -8.31 13.41
CA GLU A 108 -4.24 -8.91 14.69
C GLU A 108 -4.90 -7.90 15.65
N THR A 109 -4.26 -6.75 15.86
CA THR A 109 -4.71 -5.76 16.85
C THR A 109 -5.96 -5.01 16.42
N GLU A 110 -6.15 -4.79 15.13
CA GLU A 110 -7.30 -4.08 14.55
C GLU A 110 -8.34 -5.05 13.94
N ARG A 111 -8.23 -6.35 14.24
CA ARG A 111 -9.09 -7.40 13.65
C ARG A 111 -10.58 -7.07 13.73
N GLY A 112 -11.04 -6.53 14.87
CA GLY A 112 -12.45 -6.14 15.04
C GLY A 112 -12.89 -5.07 14.04
N GLY A 113 -12.07 -4.03 13.87
CA GLY A 113 -12.33 -2.95 12.91
C GLY A 113 -12.24 -3.42 11.46
N ILE A 114 -11.28 -4.31 11.14
CA ILE A 114 -11.18 -4.92 9.81
C ILE A 114 -12.41 -5.79 9.53
N ALA A 115 -12.85 -6.60 10.47
CA ALA A 115 -14.03 -7.45 10.32
C ALA A 115 -15.32 -6.65 10.15
N GLU A 116 -15.46 -5.54 10.88
CA GLU A 116 -16.60 -4.63 10.79
C GLU A 116 -16.63 -3.86 9.45
N LYS A 117 -15.51 -3.22 9.10
CA LYS A 117 -15.39 -2.37 7.90
C LYS A 117 -15.32 -3.18 6.61
N ARG A 118 -14.82 -4.42 6.70
CA ARG A 118 -14.51 -5.31 5.57
C ARG A 118 -13.74 -4.58 4.46
N PRO A 119 -12.54 -4.04 4.77
CA PRO A 119 -11.84 -3.15 3.85
C PRO A 119 -11.24 -3.91 2.66
N ILE A 120 -10.81 -3.15 1.66
CA ILE A 120 -9.79 -3.61 0.71
C ILE A 120 -8.45 -3.55 1.43
N VAL A 121 -7.65 -4.60 1.35
CA VAL A 121 -6.26 -4.59 1.79
C VAL A 121 -5.36 -4.50 0.56
N PHE A 122 -4.63 -3.39 0.44
CA PHE A 122 -3.64 -3.17 -0.59
C PHE A 122 -2.24 -3.45 -0.05
N ILE A 123 -1.41 -4.16 -0.81
CA ILE A 123 -0.05 -4.53 -0.44
C ILE A 123 0.88 -4.30 -1.64
N ASP A 124 1.93 -3.50 -1.41
CA ASP A 124 2.96 -3.12 -2.38
C ASP A 124 4.30 -3.04 -1.64
N PRO A 125 4.82 -4.19 -1.15
CA PRO A 125 6.03 -4.20 -0.35
C PRO A 125 7.25 -3.85 -1.20
N PRO A 126 8.35 -3.37 -0.59
CA PRO A 126 9.64 -3.41 -1.26
C PRO A 126 10.00 -4.88 -1.51
N TRP A 127 9.87 -5.33 -2.75
CA TRP A 127 10.04 -6.74 -3.10
C TRP A 127 11.47 -7.25 -2.88
N GLY A 128 12.46 -6.37 -2.69
CA GLY A 128 13.88 -6.74 -2.57
C GLY A 128 14.68 -6.58 -3.88
N GLY A 129 14.18 -5.79 -4.84
CA GLY A 129 14.90 -5.48 -6.10
C GLY A 129 15.04 -6.67 -7.05
N GLU A 130 15.94 -6.64 -8.03
CA GLU A 130 16.10 -7.76 -8.98
C GLU A 130 16.41 -9.11 -8.30
N GLU A 131 16.91 -9.09 -7.06
CA GLU A 131 17.26 -10.29 -6.31
C GLU A 131 16.06 -11.11 -5.84
N TYR A 132 14.86 -10.54 -5.65
CA TYR A 132 13.70 -11.35 -5.25
C TYR A 132 13.25 -12.29 -6.38
N LYS A 133 13.48 -11.90 -7.63
CA LYS A 133 13.27 -12.76 -8.80
C LYS A 133 14.31 -13.89 -8.90
N LYS A 134 15.45 -13.73 -8.21
CA LYS A 134 16.52 -14.75 -8.10
C LYS A 134 16.39 -15.61 -6.85
N LYS A 135 15.60 -15.20 -5.85
CA LYS A 135 15.26 -15.97 -4.66
C LYS A 135 13.98 -16.77 -4.90
N GLY A 136 13.98 -17.66 -5.89
CA GLY A 136 12.83 -18.52 -6.18
C GLY A 136 13.07 -19.95 -5.71
N GLY A 137 12.44 -20.37 -4.59
CA GLY A 137 12.05 -21.74 -4.21
C GLY A 137 12.99 -22.95 -4.41
N GLY A 138 14.27 -22.74 -4.74
CA GLY A 138 15.18 -23.79 -5.23
C GLY A 138 15.08 -24.02 -6.74
N GLU A 139 16.00 -24.81 -7.30
CA GLU A 139 16.17 -25.03 -8.76
C GLU A 139 14.89 -25.42 -9.52
N GLU A 140 13.90 -26.02 -8.83
CA GLU A 140 12.63 -26.42 -9.43
C GLU A 140 11.70 -25.24 -9.73
N TYR A 141 11.70 -24.22 -8.87
CA TYR A 141 10.86 -23.02 -9.03
C TYR A 141 11.41 -22.10 -10.12
N GLU A 142 12.74 -21.98 -10.21
CA GLU A 142 13.42 -21.26 -11.29
C GLU A 142 13.09 -21.86 -12.66
N LYS A 143 13.10 -23.20 -12.80
CA LYS A 143 12.72 -23.89 -14.05
C LYS A 143 11.26 -23.65 -14.46
N LYS A 144 10.39 -23.31 -13.52
CA LYS A 144 8.97 -23.01 -13.75
C LYS A 144 8.67 -21.51 -13.88
N GLY A 145 9.69 -20.64 -13.74
CA GLY A 145 9.50 -19.18 -13.75
C GLY A 145 8.67 -18.67 -12.56
N LEU A 146 8.65 -19.42 -11.45
CA LEU A 146 7.88 -19.06 -10.25
C LEU A 146 8.74 -18.21 -9.30
N VAL A 147 8.13 -17.19 -8.71
CA VAL A 147 8.76 -16.28 -7.75
C VAL A 147 8.12 -16.47 -6.38
N ASP A 148 8.94 -16.61 -5.34
CA ASP A 148 8.45 -16.62 -3.96
C ASP A 148 8.31 -15.17 -3.47
N LEU A 149 7.11 -14.81 -3.06
CA LEU A 149 6.77 -13.47 -2.62
C LEU A 149 6.56 -13.52 -1.11
N SER A 150 7.25 -12.65 -0.37
CA SER A 150 7.09 -12.53 1.07
C SER A 150 6.93 -11.07 1.49
N LEU A 151 6.32 -10.88 2.65
CA LEU A 151 6.43 -9.64 3.41
C LEU A 151 7.30 -9.97 4.62
N SER A 152 8.53 -9.44 4.64
CA SER A 152 9.57 -9.87 5.56
C SER A 152 9.82 -11.39 5.43
N ASP A 153 9.64 -12.15 6.51
CA ASP A 153 9.80 -13.61 6.59
C ASP A 153 8.49 -14.38 6.40
N THR A 154 7.37 -13.69 6.18
CA THR A 154 6.05 -14.32 6.03
C THR A 154 5.68 -14.47 4.56
N PRO A 155 5.39 -15.70 4.07
CA PRO A 155 4.95 -15.93 2.71
C PRO A 155 3.69 -15.12 2.36
N MET A 156 3.65 -14.53 1.17
CA MET A 156 2.54 -13.65 0.75
C MET A 156 1.19 -14.38 0.74
N VAL A 157 1.18 -15.69 0.48
CA VAL A 157 -0.03 -16.52 0.62
C VAL A 157 -0.59 -16.48 2.05
N ASP A 158 0.29 -16.51 3.05
CA ASP A 158 -0.11 -16.42 4.46
C ASP A 158 -0.53 -15.01 4.83
N VAL A 159 0.14 -13.98 4.29
CA VAL A 159 -0.28 -12.58 4.46
C VAL A 159 -1.70 -12.37 3.93
N CYS A 160 -1.98 -12.81 2.70
CA CYS A 160 -3.31 -12.76 2.08
C CYS A 160 -4.33 -13.57 2.89
N GLY A 161 -3.98 -14.78 3.34
CA GLY A 161 -4.83 -15.62 4.16
C GLY A 161 -5.19 -14.98 5.51
N ARG A 162 -4.23 -14.32 6.17
CA ARG A 162 -4.45 -13.57 7.41
C ARG A 162 -5.36 -12.37 7.18
N ALA A 163 -5.16 -11.60 6.10
CA ALA A 163 -6.02 -10.47 5.76
C ALA A 163 -7.47 -10.92 5.50
N ALA A 164 -7.65 -11.99 4.72
CA ALA A 164 -8.98 -12.57 4.47
C ALA A 164 -9.63 -13.08 5.77
N LYS A 165 -8.88 -13.77 6.63
CA LYS A 165 -9.35 -14.26 7.95
C LYS A 165 -9.67 -13.13 8.94
N ALA A 166 -9.00 -11.99 8.82
CA ALA A 166 -9.30 -10.78 9.59
C ALA A 166 -10.60 -10.11 9.11
N GLY A 167 -11.09 -10.44 7.92
CA GLY A 167 -12.36 -9.96 7.37
C GLY A 167 -12.21 -9.00 6.19
N ALA A 168 -11.01 -8.86 5.61
CA ALA A 168 -10.82 -8.10 4.38
C ALA A 168 -11.77 -8.60 3.29
N ARG A 169 -12.40 -7.66 2.58
CA ARG A 169 -13.31 -7.97 1.47
C ARG A 169 -12.54 -8.42 0.23
N HIS A 170 -11.43 -7.72 -0.04
CA HIS A 170 -10.53 -7.99 -1.15
C HIS A 170 -9.10 -7.80 -0.67
N VAL A 171 -8.17 -8.55 -1.25
CA VAL A 171 -6.73 -8.31 -1.12
C VAL A 171 -6.18 -7.98 -2.50
N LEU A 172 -5.60 -6.80 -2.65
CA LEU A 172 -5.01 -6.30 -3.89
C LEU A 172 -3.50 -6.25 -3.73
N LEU A 173 -2.79 -7.06 -4.51
CA LEU A 173 -1.34 -7.17 -4.47
C LEU A 173 -0.75 -6.49 -5.72
N LYS A 174 0.09 -5.47 -5.53
CA LYS A 174 0.84 -4.85 -6.63
C LYS A 174 2.15 -5.61 -6.87
N VAL A 175 2.24 -6.30 -8.00
CA VAL A 175 3.44 -7.05 -8.40
C VAL A 175 4.07 -6.40 -9.61
N THR A 176 5.39 -6.20 -9.61
CA THR A 176 6.13 -5.71 -10.77
C THR A 176 6.52 -6.87 -11.68
N THR A 177 6.09 -6.83 -12.94
CA THR A 177 6.58 -7.74 -13.98
C THR A 177 7.84 -7.15 -14.62
N SER A 178 8.75 -8.00 -15.10
CA SER A 178 10.02 -7.58 -15.72
C SER A 178 9.85 -6.89 -17.07
N ASP A 179 8.65 -6.84 -17.61
CA ASP A 179 8.42 -6.48 -19.00
C ASP A 179 7.82 -5.08 -19.08
N MET A 180 8.70 -4.08 -18.97
CA MET A 180 8.53 -2.79 -19.63
C MET A 180 9.71 -2.65 -20.60
N PRO A 181 9.47 -2.58 -21.92
CA PRO A 181 10.52 -2.38 -22.91
C PRO A 181 11.26 -1.05 -22.73
#